data_AF-A0A8C8D8H9-F1
#
_entry.id   AF-A0A8C8D8H9-F1
#
_cell.length_a   1.000
_cell.length_b   1.000
_cell.length_c   1.000
_cell.angle_alpha   90.00
_cell.angle_beta   90.00
_cell.angle_gamma   90.00
#
_symmetry.space_group_name_H-M   'P 1'
#
loop_
_entity.id
_entity.type
_entity.pdbx_description
1 polymer ?
#
loop_
_entity_poly.entity_id
_entity_poly.type
_entity_poly.pdbx_seq_one_letter_code
_entity_poly.pdbx_strand_id
1 'polypeptide(L)'
;MQPSKDVCWFLTIWMVHLALMVLTVQGQDCSKAIPLEGSNMVFTSTQETFGDGTKANFECSTGYIRAGGSRSVICTAGVWSTVTLTCELRPCGSPGEVMNGRYNLSGVLFGDRAVAFCDTGYMLVGSGVRNCMVDGWDGRVPVCEVVKCGKPPTIVNGGLVIPPDEEYHYRSVVEYSCEKEFTLVGTKSIVCEKDGEFQPAPPECKMVSCPAPVVENGVRIEGRLPPYQHKSFVTYKCNDGYKMMGEASLTCEIEGWSASIPTCKALPTTTKPPTTTTTTTTTTTTTTTTTATTTASKKTTNEDRVPGPPDAKNDTWIILGSVLGVLGKLQWIMTVTVQHGDLLNQVIPSSPKQVPRIVLYSIL
;
A
#
# COMPACT_ATOMS: atom_id res chain seq x y z
N MET A 1 -39.22 -90.71 73.12
CA MET A 1 -38.73 -91.01 71.75
C MET A 1 -39.97 -91.00 70.86
N GLN A 2 -40.16 -90.22 69.81
CA GLN A 2 -39.34 -89.28 69.03
C GLN A 2 -40.14 -87.97 68.87
N PRO A 3 -39.49 -86.81 68.67
CA PRO A 3 -40.18 -85.65 68.12
C PRO A 3 -40.77 -86.01 66.75
N SER A 4 -42.03 -85.63 66.54
CA SER A 4 -42.81 -85.89 65.32
C SER A 4 -42.07 -85.41 64.07
N LYS A 5 -41.88 -86.31 63.10
CA LYS A 5 -41.19 -86.05 61.82
C LYS A 5 -41.81 -84.90 61.02
N ASP A 6 -43.08 -84.57 61.26
CA ASP A 6 -43.82 -83.54 60.54
C ASP A 6 -43.35 -82.11 60.89
N VAL A 7 -42.99 -81.82 62.14
CA VAL A 7 -42.53 -80.47 62.55
C VAL A 7 -41.16 -80.15 61.95
N CYS A 8 -40.31 -81.16 61.79
CA CYS A 8 -39.00 -81.00 61.16
C CYS A 8 -39.13 -80.75 59.65
N TRP A 9 -40.16 -81.34 59.01
CA TRP A 9 -40.42 -81.18 57.57
C TRP A 9 -40.99 -79.80 57.21
N PHE A 10 -41.86 -79.23 58.05
CA PHE A 10 -42.34 -77.85 57.86
C PHE A 10 -41.24 -76.81 58.07
N LEU A 11 -40.35 -77.03 59.04
CA LEU A 11 -39.20 -76.14 59.28
C LEU A 11 -38.17 -76.20 58.15
N THR A 12 -37.91 -77.36 57.55
CA THR A 12 -37.00 -77.45 56.40
C THR A 12 -37.60 -76.82 55.15
N ILE A 13 -38.91 -76.93 54.92
CA ILE A 13 -39.58 -76.22 53.82
C ILE A 13 -39.53 -74.72 54.05
N TRP A 14 -39.83 -74.24 55.26
CA TRP A 14 -39.71 -72.81 55.58
C TRP A 14 -38.28 -72.30 55.44
N MET A 15 -37.27 -73.07 55.86
CA MET A 15 -35.85 -72.73 55.68
C MET A 15 -35.42 -72.76 54.21
N VAL A 16 -35.95 -73.68 53.39
CA VAL A 16 -35.71 -73.75 51.95
C VAL A 16 -36.46 -72.65 51.20
N HIS A 17 -37.65 -72.25 51.64
CA HIS A 17 -38.38 -71.12 51.07
C HIS A 17 -37.79 -69.77 51.48
N LEU A 18 -37.28 -69.64 52.72
CA LEU A 18 -36.47 -68.49 53.14
C LEU A 18 -35.15 -68.46 52.37
N ALA A 19 -34.49 -69.61 52.16
CA ALA A 19 -33.28 -69.69 51.35
C ALA A 19 -33.54 -69.40 49.85
N LEU A 20 -34.71 -69.77 49.30
CA LEU A 20 -35.15 -69.42 47.94
C LEU A 20 -35.58 -67.96 47.80
N MET A 21 -36.15 -67.34 48.85
CA MET A 21 -36.41 -65.90 48.90
C MET A 21 -35.12 -65.07 49.07
N VAL A 22 -34.05 -65.67 49.59
CA VAL A 22 -32.70 -65.08 49.67
C VAL A 22 -31.92 -65.24 48.35
N LEU A 23 -32.44 -66.01 47.37
CA LEU A 23 -31.85 -66.06 46.03
C LEU A 23 -32.26 -64.82 45.24
N THR A 24 -31.29 -63.90 45.17
CA THR A 24 -31.10 -62.87 44.14
C THR A 24 -31.99 -61.63 44.24
N VAL A 25 -31.67 -60.73 45.19
CA VAL A 25 -31.53 -59.32 44.79
C VAL A 25 -30.24 -59.24 43.96
N GLN A 26 -30.23 -59.82 42.76
CA GLN A 26 -29.24 -59.43 41.77
C GLN A 26 -29.70 -58.07 41.29
N GLY A 27 -29.07 -57.02 41.80
CA GLY A 27 -29.25 -55.70 41.23
C GLY A 27 -29.01 -55.81 39.73
N GLN A 28 -30.00 -55.42 38.92
CA GLN A 28 -29.92 -55.52 37.48
C GLN A 28 -28.69 -54.74 36.99
N ASP A 29 -27.82 -55.38 36.21
CA ASP A 29 -26.62 -54.74 35.69
C ASP A 29 -26.98 -53.68 34.63
N CYS A 30 -26.25 -52.57 34.61
CA CYS A 30 -26.36 -51.57 33.56
C CYS A 30 -25.48 -51.93 32.36
N SER A 31 -25.96 -51.68 31.15
CA SER A 31 -25.13 -51.71 29.94
C SER A 31 -24.32 -50.41 29.80
N LYS A 32 -23.30 -50.41 28.94
CA LYS A 32 -22.52 -49.22 28.59
C LYS A 32 -23.40 -48.03 28.24
N ALA A 33 -23.15 -46.89 28.89
CA ALA A 33 -23.92 -45.68 28.65
C ALA A 33 -23.54 -45.07 27.29
N ILE A 34 -24.55 -44.72 26.49
CA ILE A 34 -24.37 -44.03 25.20
C ILE A 34 -24.67 -42.53 25.43
N PRO A 35 -23.73 -41.62 25.14
CA PRO A 35 -24.00 -40.19 25.21
C PRO A 35 -25.15 -39.78 24.28
N LEU A 36 -25.93 -38.77 24.68
CA LEU A 36 -26.92 -38.18 23.78
C LEU A 36 -26.21 -37.53 22.58
N GLU A 37 -26.79 -37.61 21.39
CA GLU A 37 -26.25 -36.94 20.21
C GLU A 37 -26.09 -35.42 20.47
N GLY A 38 -24.92 -34.86 20.15
CA GLY A 38 -24.61 -33.45 20.37
C GLY A 38 -24.19 -33.07 21.80
N SER A 39 -24.03 -34.02 22.72
CA SER A 39 -23.65 -33.76 24.11
C SER A 39 -22.17 -33.40 24.34
N ASN A 40 -21.32 -33.46 23.30
CA ASN A 40 -19.87 -33.14 23.35
C ASN A 40 -19.12 -33.84 24.49
N MET A 41 -19.58 -35.04 24.87
CA MET A 41 -18.99 -35.89 25.90
C MET A 41 -18.90 -37.33 25.42
N VAL A 42 -17.93 -38.05 25.95
CA VAL A 42 -17.62 -39.44 25.64
C VAL A 42 -17.61 -40.26 26.92
N PHE A 43 -18.15 -41.48 26.86
CA PHE A 43 -18.06 -42.43 27.95
C PHE A 43 -16.67 -43.06 27.94
N THR A 44 -15.96 -43.02 29.07
CA THR A 44 -14.53 -43.38 29.10
C THR A 44 -14.25 -44.85 29.36
N SER A 45 -15.25 -45.60 29.85
CA SER A 45 -15.06 -47.00 30.16
C SER A 45 -15.20 -47.88 28.92
N THR A 46 -14.29 -48.84 28.78
CA THR A 46 -14.32 -49.89 27.77
C THR A 46 -15.18 -51.09 28.18
N GLN A 47 -15.63 -51.13 29.43
CA GLN A 47 -16.49 -52.18 29.96
C GLN A 47 -17.90 -52.07 29.39
N GLU A 48 -18.52 -53.21 29.08
CA GLU A 48 -19.86 -53.27 28.45
C GLU A 48 -20.99 -53.49 29.47
N THR A 49 -20.70 -54.07 30.64
CA THR A 49 -21.66 -54.37 31.71
C THR A 49 -21.17 -53.88 33.06
N PHE A 50 -22.05 -53.28 33.86
CA PHE A 50 -21.72 -52.62 35.11
C PHE A 50 -22.66 -53.08 36.22
N GLY A 51 -22.10 -53.58 37.32
CA GLY A 51 -22.88 -54.03 38.47
C GLY A 51 -23.66 -52.90 39.14
N ASP A 52 -24.74 -53.25 39.82
CA ASP A 52 -25.50 -52.32 40.64
C ASP A 52 -24.62 -51.58 41.67
N GLY A 53 -24.83 -50.27 41.82
CA GLY A 53 -24.04 -49.39 42.70
C GLY A 53 -22.67 -48.96 42.15
N THR A 54 -22.23 -49.46 40.99
CA THR A 54 -20.97 -49.04 40.38
C THR A 54 -21.04 -47.63 39.81
N LYS A 55 -19.90 -46.94 39.79
CA LYS A 55 -19.74 -45.59 39.23
C LYS A 55 -18.96 -45.65 37.94
N ALA A 56 -19.46 -44.96 36.92
CA ALA A 56 -18.76 -44.75 35.66
C ALA A 56 -18.64 -43.26 35.35
N ASN A 57 -17.69 -42.90 34.50
CA ASN A 57 -17.36 -41.50 34.22
C ASN A 57 -17.55 -41.16 32.73
N PHE A 58 -17.96 -39.92 32.49
CA PHE A 58 -17.89 -39.25 31.21
C PHE A 58 -16.72 -38.27 31.18
N GLU A 59 -16.18 -38.03 30.00
CA GLU A 59 -15.22 -36.95 29.74
C GLU A 59 -15.72 -36.10 28.58
N CYS A 60 -15.29 -34.84 28.54
CA CYS A 60 -15.61 -34.00 27.39
C CYS A 60 -14.85 -34.51 26.15
N SER A 61 -15.49 -34.40 24.98
CA SER A 61 -14.89 -34.74 23.71
C SER A 61 -13.62 -33.91 23.44
N THR A 62 -12.77 -34.37 22.52
CA THR A 62 -11.57 -33.64 22.10
C THR A 62 -11.91 -32.20 21.71
N GLY A 63 -11.17 -31.24 22.25
CA GLY A 63 -11.42 -29.82 22.02
C GLY A 63 -12.43 -29.16 22.97
N TYR A 64 -12.99 -29.91 23.92
CA TYR A 64 -13.89 -29.41 24.94
C TYR A 64 -13.28 -29.51 26.35
N ILE A 65 -13.77 -28.68 27.26
CA ILE A 65 -13.41 -28.64 28.68
C ILE A 65 -14.66 -28.65 29.55
N ARG A 66 -14.53 -29.09 30.81
CA ARG A 66 -15.63 -29.10 31.76
C ARG A 66 -15.99 -27.67 32.18
N ALA A 67 -17.21 -27.27 31.88
CA ALA A 67 -17.79 -26.02 32.35
C ALA A 67 -18.51 -26.19 33.71
N GLY A 68 -19.06 -27.38 33.99
CA GLY A 68 -19.76 -27.64 35.25
C GLY A 68 -20.28 -29.06 35.40
N GLY A 69 -20.90 -29.34 36.54
CA GLY A 69 -21.57 -30.61 36.83
C GLY A 69 -20.68 -31.80 37.17
N SER A 70 -21.32 -32.91 37.52
CA SER A 70 -20.64 -34.18 37.84
C SER A 70 -20.38 -34.99 36.58
N ARG A 71 -19.15 -35.50 36.46
CA ARG A 71 -18.76 -36.44 35.39
C ARG A 71 -19.22 -37.87 35.66
N SER A 72 -19.61 -38.17 36.90
CA SER A 72 -19.85 -39.53 37.34
C SER A 72 -21.33 -39.84 37.32
N VAL A 73 -21.69 -41.00 36.76
CA VAL A 73 -23.02 -41.61 36.83
C VAL A 73 -22.95 -42.89 37.66
N ILE A 74 -24.06 -43.23 38.31
CA ILE A 74 -24.19 -44.39 39.18
C ILE A 74 -25.21 -45.33 38.57
N CYS A 75 -24.89 -46.61 38.49
CA CYS A 75 -25.84 -47.65 38.09
C CYS A 75 -26.73 -47.98 39.29
N THR A 76 -28.05 -47.93 39.12
CA THR A 76 -29.01 -48.32 40.16
C THR A 76 -30.13 -49.12 39.51
N ALA A 77 -30.24 -50.39 39.88
CA ALA A 77 -31.22 -51.34 39.37
C ALA A 77 -31.37 -51.31 37.82
N GLY A 78 -30.24 -51.36 37.11
CA GLY A 78 -30.18 -51.41 35.65
C GLY A 78 -30.31 -50.06 34.93
N VAL A 79 -30.45 -48.96 35.67
CA VAL A 79 -30.59 -47.60 35.11
C VAL A 79 -29.44 -46.71 35.59
N TRP A 80 -28.85 -45.95 34.65
CA TRP A 80 -27.87 -44.93 34.98
C TRP A 80 -28.53 -43.66 35.51
N SER A 81 -27.97 -43.09 36.58
CA SER A 81 -28.33 -41.74 37.02
C SER A 81 -28.06 -40.70 35.93
N THR A 82 -28.84 -39.62 35.88
CA THR A 82 -28.65 -38.53 34.92
C THR A 82 -27.25 -37.91 34.99
N VAL A 83 -26.56 -37.86 33.85
CA VAL A 83 -25.29 -37.12 33.72
C VAL A 83 -25.57 -35.62 33.75
N THR A 84 -24.83 -34.88 34.58
CA THR A 84 -24.95 -33.41 34.70
C THR A 84 -23.73 -32.67 34.15
N LEU A 85 -22.74 -33.40 33.62
CA LEU A 85 -21.53 -32.85 33.04
C LEU A 85 -21.88 -31.88 31.90
N THR A 86 -21.38 -30.65 31.98
CA THR A 86 -21.49 -29.64 30.92
C THR A 86 -20.12 -29.42 30.31
N CYS A 87 -20.05 -29.46 28.98
CA CYS A 87 -18.81 -29.34 28.21
C CYS A 87 -18.89 -28.13 27.27
N GLU A 88 -17.85 -27.30 27.27
CA GLU A 88 -17.71 -26.10 26.44
C GLU A 88 -16.42 -26.18 25.61
N LEU A 89 -16.36 -25.44 24.50
CA LEU A 89 -15.15 -25.41 23.67
C LEU A 89 -13.95 -24.89 24.47
N ARG A 90 -12.80 -25.51 24.25
CA ARG A 90 -11.54 -25.09 24.85
C ARG A 90 -11.09 -23.75 24.25
N PRO A 91 -10.80 -22.72 25.06
CA PRO A 91 -10.17 -21.51 24.57
C PRO A 91 -8.67 -21.73 24.36
N CYS A 92 -8.14 -21.32 23.20
CA CYS A 92 -6.70 -21.24 22.96
C CYS A 92 -6.06 -19.95 23.51
N GLY A 93 -6.88 -18.96 23.87
CA GLY A 93 -6.39 -17.65 24.26
C GLY A 93 -5.79 -16.87 23.10
N SER A 94 -4.81 -16.01 23.39
CA SER A 94 -4.18 -15.16 22.38
C SER A 94 -3.26 -15.96 21.43
N PRO A 95 -3.37 -15.79 20.10
CA PRO A 95 -2.44 -16.36 19.12
C PRO A 95 -1.07 -15.65 19.09
N GLY A 96 -0.81 -14.73 20.02
CA GLY A 96 0.35 -13.85 19.99
C GLY A 96 0.19 -12.68 19.03
N GLU A 97 1.21 -11.84 18.94
CA GLU A 97 1.21 -10.63 18.11
C GLU A 97 2.17 -10.79 16.92
N VAL A 98 1.71 -10.45 15.72
CA VAL A 98 2.54 -10.47 14.51
C VAL A 98 3.27 -9.13 14.43
N MET A 99 4.59 -9.15 14.54
CA MET A 99 5.40 -7.94 14.36
C MET A 99 5.27 -7.41 12.93
N ASN A 100 4.97 -6.12 12.77
CA ASN A 100 4.71 -5.47 11.47
C ASN A 100 3.59 -6.15 10.67
N GLY A 101 2.56 -6.61 11.38
CA GLY A 101 1.39 -7.22 10.79
C GLY A 101 0.26 -7.41 11.81
N ARG A 102 -0.76 -8.17 11.41
CA ARG A 102 -1.93 -8.45 12.22
C ARG A 102 -2.56 -9.79 11.86
N TYR A 103 -3.34 -10.35 12.77
CA TYR A 103 -4.22 -11.48 12.46
C TYR A 103 -5.61 -11.00 12.03
N ASN A 104 -6.22 -11.76 11.13
CA ASN A 104 -7.65 -11.87 10.96
C ASN A 104 -8.10 -13.17 11.65
N LEU A 105 -8.92 -13.05 12.69
CA LEU A 105 -9.34 -14.17 13.54
C LEU A 105 -10.80 -14.53 13.26
N SER A 106 -11.09 -15.83 13.14
CA SER A 106 -12.49 -16.31 13.24
C SER A 106 -12.99 -16.31 14.69
N GLY A 107 -12.08 -16.47 15.65
CA GLY A 107 -12.34 -16.58 17.07
C GLY A 107 -11.09 -17.05 17.83
N VAL A 108 -11.28 -17.55 19.06
CA VAL A 108 -10.20 -18.01 19.97
C VAL A 108 -10.51 -19.36 20.64
N LEU A 109 -11.49 -20.09 20.13
CA LEU A 109 -11.96 -21.39 20.63
C LEU A 109 -11.47 -22.53 19.74
N PHE A 110 -11.45 -23.75 20.27
CA PHE A 110 -11.01 -24.94 19.54
C PHE A 110 -11.66 -25.06 18.16
N GLY A 111 -10.82 -25.22 17.13
CA GLY A 111 -11.23 -25.23 15.73
C GLY A 111 -11.19 -23.87 15.02
N ASP A 112 -11.01 -22.76 15.76
CA ASP A 112 -10.85 -21.42 15.16
C ASP A 112 -9.53 -21.28 14.40
N ARG A 113 -9.51 -20.31 13.47
CA ARG A 113 -8.39 -20.05 12.57
C ARG A 113 -7.94 -18.59 12.66
N ALA A 114 -6.62 -18.40 12.72
CA ALA A 114 -5.94 -17.12 12.65
C ALA A 114 -5.15 -17.04 11.34
N VAL A 115 -5.36 -15.97 10.56
CA VAL A 115 -4.64 -15.73 9.32
C VAL A 115 -3.89 -14.40 9.42
N ALA A 116 -2.56 -14.44 9.31
CA ALA A 116 -1.69 -13.29 9.40
C ALA A 116 -1.66 -12.50 8.08
N PHE A 117 -1.63 -11.18 8.22
CA PHE A 117 -1.47 -10.20 7.15
C PHE A 117 -0.38 -9.22 7.57
N CYS A 118 0.57 -8.95 6.67
CA CYS A 118 1.64 -8.01 6.93
C CYS A 118 1.21 -6.57 6.63
N ASP A 119 1.82 -5.62 7.33
CA ASP A 119 1.65 -4.20 7.07
C ASP A 119 2.31 -3.80 5.75
N THR A 120 1.99 -2.60 5.27
CA THR A 120 2.53 -2.11 3.99
C THR A 120 4.05 -2.01 4.05
N GLY A 121 4.73 -2.60 3.05
CA GLY A 121 6.19 -2.66 2.99
C GLY A 121 6.81 -3.83 3.75
N TYR A 122 5.98 -4.76 4.23
CA TYR A 122 6.41 -6.02 4.82
C TYR A 122 5.77 -7.20 4.09
N MET A 123 6.48 -8.33 4.10
CA MET A 123 6.07 -9.56 3.44
C MET A 123 6.13 -10.75 4.41
N LEU A 124 5.13 -11.62 4.30
CA LEU A 124 5.00 -12.78 5.16
C LEU A 124 6.00 -13.86 4.73
N VAL A 125 6.82 -14.32 5.68
CA VAL A 125 7.77 -15.42 5.44
C VAL A 125 7.25 -16.69 6.10
N GLY A 126 6.98 -17.72 5.29
CA GLY A 126 6.48 -19.02 5.75
C GLY A 126 4.95 -19.09 5.91
N SER A 127 4.47 -19.93 6.83
CA SER A 127 3.03 -20.09 7.09
C SER A 127 2.48 -18.92 7.87
N GLY A 128 1.47 -18.24 7.32
CA GLY A 128 0.70 -17.20 8.00
C GLY A 128 -0.57 -17.71 8.67
N VAL A 129 -0.80 -19.02 8.69
CA VAL A 129 -2.04 -19.60 9.22
C VAL A 129 -1.75 -20.38 10.49
N ARG A 130 -2.57 -20.16 11.51
CA ARG A 130 -2.59 -20.93 12.75
C ARG A 130 -4.01 -21.41 13.03
N ASN A 131 -4.14 -22.61 13.57
CA ASN A 131 -5.39 -23.22 13.99
C ASN A 131 -5.36 -23.46 15.50
N CYS A 132 -6.49 -23.22 16.15
CA CYS A 132 -6.67 -23.47 17.57
C CYS A 132 -6.91 -24.97 17.79
N MET A 133 -5.88 -25.66 18.29
CA MET A 133 -5.84 -27.09 18.55
C MET A 133 -6.01 -27.40 20.04
N VAL A 134 -5.92 -28.67 20.42
CA VAL A 134 -6.12 -29.12 21.82
C VAL A 134 -5.10 -28.48 22.77
N ASP A 135 -3.88 -28.27 22.29
CA ASP A 135 -2.76 -27.71 23.05
C ASP A 135 -2.59 -26.19 22.85
N GLY A 136 -3.57 -25.53 22.22
CA GLY A 136 -3.49 -24.11 21.89
C GLY A 136 -3.31 -23.87 20.40
N TRP A 137 -2.90 -22.65 20.04
CA TRP A 137 -2.60 -22.29 18.66
C TRP A 137 -1.39 -23.08 18.14
N ASP A 138 -1.56 -23.80 17.03
CA ASP A 138 -0.50 -24.57 16.40
C ASP A 138 0.61 -23.67 15.81
N GLY A 139 1.76 -24.27 15.47
CA GLY A 139 2.86 -23.54 14.85
C GLY A 139 3.46 -22.40 15.70
N ARG A 140 4.30 -21.58 15.08
CA ARG A 140 4.88 -20.38 15.69
C ARG A 140 4.12 -19.15 15.23
N VAL A 141 4.25 -18.05 15.97
CA VAL A 141 3.77 -16.74 15.52
C VAL A 141 4.46 -16.39 14.20
N PRO A 142 3.73 -16.07 13.11
CA PRO A 142 4.31 -15.70 11.83
C PRO A 142 5.11 -14.40 11.93
N VAL A 143 6.07 -14.24 11.02
CA VAL A 143 6.96 -13.08 10.97
C VAL A 143 6.77 -12.37 9.64
N CYS A 144 6.58 -11.05 9.72
CA CYS A 144 6.57 -10.16 8.57
C CYS A 144 7.93 -9.48 8.46
N GLU A 145 8.67 -9.81 7.39
CA GLU A 145 9.97 -9.21 7.11
C GLU A 145 9.81 -8.00 6.20
N VAL A 146 10.69 -7.01 6.35
CA VAL A 146 10.65 -5.80 5.52
C VAL A 146 10.96 -6.15 4.06
N VAL A 147 10.24 -5.52 3.13
CA VAL A 147 10.50 -5.63 1.69
C VAL A 147 11.89 -5.07 1.37
N LYS A 148 12.60 -5.73 0.46
CA LYS A 148 13.98 -5.43 0.07
C LYS A 148 14.03 -5.14 -1.43
N CYS A 149 14.61 -4.00 -1.83
CA CYS A 149 14.74 -3.61 -3.24
C CYS A 149 16.05 -4.05 -3.90
N GLY A 150 16.97 -4.63 -3.13
CA GLY A 150 18.33 -4.93 -3.62
C GLY A 150 19.09 -3.65 -4.00
N LYS A 151 20.09 -3.76 -4.88
CA LYS A 151 20.89 -2.62 -5.32
C LYS A 151 20.12 -1.73 -6.30
N PRO A 152 20.20 -0.40 -6.17
CA PRO A 152 19.55 0.51 -7.10
C PRO A 152 20.19 0.40 -8.50
N PRO A 153 19.45 0.71 -9.59
CA PRO A 153 19.96 0.63 -10.94
C PRO A 153 21.20 1.52 -11.15
N THR A 154 22.17 1.04 -11.93
CA THR A 154 23.32 1.86 -12.32
C THR A 154 22.96 2.79 -13.48
N ILE A 155 23.53 4.00 -13.49
CA ILE A 155 23.34 4.97 -14.57
C ILE A 155 24.69 5.26 -15.24
N VAL A 156 24.69 5.41 -16.56
CA VAL A 156 25.91 5.67 -17.35
C VAL A 156 26.42 7.08 -17.06
N ASN A 157 27.73 7.24 -16.86
CA ASN A 157 28.37 8.49 -16.40
C ASN A 157 27.80 9.01 -15.06
N GLY A 158 27.26 8.09 -14.24
CA GLY A 158 26.81 8.35 -12.88
C GLY A 158 27.92 8.17 -11.86
N GLY A 159 27.90 8.98 -10.81
CA GLY A 159 28.69 8.73 -9.62
C GLY A 159 28.10 7.61 -8.75
N LEU A 160 28.75 7.35 -7.61
CA LEU A 160 28.26 6.40 -6.62
C LEU A 160 26.94 6.89 -6.01
N VAL A 161 25.98 5.98 -5.83
CA VAL A 161 24.73 6.24 -5.12
C VAL A 161 25.00 6.49 -3.63
N ILE A 162 24.22 7.38 -3.01
CA ILE A 162 24.39 7.76 -1.61
C ILE A 162 23.07 7.53 -0.86
N PRO A 163 23.06 6.83 0.29
CA PRO A 163 24.20 6.13 0.90
C PRO A 163 24.55 4.86 0.11
N PRO A 164 25.83 4.46 0.03
CA PRO A 164 26.21 3.19 -0.59
C PRO A 164 25.89 2.02 0.35
N ASP A 165 25.14 1.05 -0.16
CA ASP A 165 24.79 -0.18 0.56
C ASP A 165 24.67 -1.36 -0.42
N GLU A 166 24.75 -2.57 0.11
CA GLU A 166 24.54 -3.82 -0.62
C GLU A 166 23.06 -4.20 -0.67
N GLU A 167 22.28 -3.78 0.33
CA GLU A 167 20.85 -4.06 0.44
C GLU A 167 20.09 -2.83 0.93
N TYR A 168 18.95 -2.54 0.30
CA TYR A 168 18.05 -1.44 0.69
C TYR A 168 16.66 -1.99 1.02
N HIS A 169 16.01 -1.36 1.99
CA HIS A 169 14.72 -1.78 2.51
C HIS A 169 13.62 -0.79 2.14
N TYR A 170 12.36 -1.17 2.31
CA TYR A 170 11.23 -0.29 2.08
C TYR A 170 11.43 1.10 2.72
N ARG A 171 11.22 2.15 1.92
CA ARG A 171 11.46 3.57 2.21
C ARG A 171 12.93 4.00 2.33
N SER A 172 13.89 3.13 2.06
CA SER A 172 15.27 3.56 1.81
C SER A 172 15.29 4.53 0.64
N VAL A 173 15.99 5.65 0.81
CA VAL A 173 16.17 6.67 -0.21
C VAL A 173 17.62 6.64 -0.66
N VAL A 174 17.85 6.65 -1.97
CA VAL A 174 19.17 6.78 -2.57
C VAL A 174 19.22 7.99 -3.48
N GLU A 175 20.33 8.71 -3.44
CA GLU A 175 20.59 9.86 -4.30
C GLU A 175 21.66 9.54 -5.33
N TYR A 176 21.40 9.96 -6.57
CA TYR A 176 22.34 9.91 -7.67
C TYR A 176 23.13 11.21 -7.81
N SER A 177 24.31 11.05 -8.37
CA SER A 177 25.17 12.13 -8.84
C SER A 177 25.66 11.76 -10.24
N CYS A 178 26.10 12.76 -11.00
CA CYS A 178 26.78 12.52 -12.28
C CYS A 178 28.28 12.72 -12.12
N GLU A 179 29.03 12.05 -12.98
CA GLU A 179 30.45 12.33 -13.17
C GLU A 179 30.67 13.80 -13.58
N LYS A 180 31.92 14.23 -13.47
CA LYS A 180 32.32 15.59 -13.85
C LYS A 180 31.95 15.85 -15.31
N GLU A 181 31.60 17.11 -15.62
CA GLU A 181 31.13 17.54 -16.95
C GLU A 181 29.75 17.03 -17.41
N PHE A 182 29.11 16.10 -16.68
CA PHE A 182 27.73 15.65 -16.94
C PHE A 182 26.71 16.38 -16.07
N THR A 183 25.51 16.54 -16.62
CA THR A 183 24.36 17.15 -15.96
C THR A 183 23.31 16.09 -15.66
N LEU A 184 22.84 16.06 -14.42
CA LEU A 184 21.76 15.18 -13.98
C LEU A 184 20.41 15.69 -14.51
N VAL A 185 19.70 14.82 -15.22
CA VAL A 185 18.39 15.07 -15.81
C VAL A 185 17.39 14.09 -15.18
N GLY A 186 16.39 14.62 -14.47
CA GLY A 186 15.39 13.84 -13.74
C GLY A 186 15.48 14.03 -12.23
N THR A 187 14.83 13.14 -11.48
CA THR A 187 14.80 13.20 -10.02
C THR A 187 16.13 12.68 -9.46
N LYS A 188 16.78 13.50 -8.63
CA LYS A 188 18.06 13.13 -8.00
C LYS A 188 17.93 11.92 -7.08
N SER A 189 16.77 11.74 -6.45
CA SER A 189 16.51 10.68 -5.47
C SER A 189 15.45 9.70 -5.95
N ILE A 190 15.63 8.44 -5.57
CA ILE A 190 14.65 7.37 -5.74
C ILE A 190 14.45 6.64 -4.41
N VAL A 191 13.28 6.04 -4.21
CA VAL A 191 12.83 5.44 -2.96
C VAL A 191 12.46 3.98 -3.20
N CYS A 192 12.90 3.09 -2.32
CA CYS A 192 12.48 1.70 -2.34
C CYS A 192 11.01 1.56 -1.93
N GLU A 193 10.17 1.11 -2.85
CA GLU A 193 8.73 0.99 -2.65
C GLU A 193 8.31 -0.41 -2.19
N LYS A 194 7.04 -0.55 -1.84
CA LYS A 194 6.46 -1.78 -1.23
C LYS A 194 6.49 -3.01 -2.13
N ASP A 195 6.69 -2.81 -3.43
CA ASP A 195 6.84 -3.85 -4.46
C ASP A 195 8.26 -4.39 -4.56
N GLY A 196 9.22 -3.79 -3.83
CA GLY A 196 10.63 -4.16 -3.91
C GLY A 196 11.32 -3.52 -5.11
N GLU A 197 10.75 -2.47 -5.69
CA GLU A 197 11.37 -1.69 -6.76
C GLU A 197 11.65 -0.26 -6.30
N PHE A 198 12.72 0.34 -6.84
CA PHE A 198 12.97 1.75 -6.62
C PHE A 198 12.13 2.61 -7.55
N GLN A 199 11.48 3.63 -6.99
CA GLN A 199 10.67 4.59 -7.71
C GLN A 199 10.98 6.04 -7.29
N PRO A 200 10.91 7.02 -8.21
CA PRO A 200 10.69 6.86 -9.66
C PRO A 200 11.89 6.18 -10.36
N ALA A 201 11.82 6.04 -11.69
CA ALA A 201 12.95 5.57 -12.49
C ALA A 201 14.21 6.44 -12.25
N PRO A 202 15.41 5.86 -12.35
CA PRO A 202 16.66 6.57 -12.09
C PRO A 202 16.86 7.73 -13.09
N PRO A 203 17.58 8.80 -12.70
CA PRO A 203 17.87 9.92 -13.59
C PRO A 203 18.91 9.57 -14.66
N GLU A 204 19.05 10.44 -15.66
CA GLU A 204 20.07 10.32 -16.70
C GLU A 204 21.18 11.36 -16.52
N CYS A 205 22.42 11.00 -16.87
CA CYS A 205 23.55 11.92 -16.91
C CYS A 205 23.86 12.29 -18.36
N LYS A 206 23.57 13.54 -18.74
CA LYS A 206 23.78 14.05 -20.10
C LYS A 206 24.92 15.06 -20.16
N MET A 207 25.77 14.95 -21.18
CA MET A 207 26.76 15.98 -21.47
C MET A 207 26.06 17.13 -22.21
N VAL A 208 25.85 18.24 -21.52
CA VAL A 208 25.21 19.43 -22.10
C VAL A 208 26.29 20.36 -22.63
N SER A 209 26.20 20.70 -23.91
CA SER A 209 27.10 21.64 -24.58
C SER A 209 26.33 22.49 -25.58
N CYS A 210 26.25 23.79 -25.32
CA CYS A 210 25.58 24.73 -26.22
C CYS A 210 26.57 25.33 -27.23
N PRO A 211 26.17 25.48 -28.51
CA PRO A 211 27.00 26.11 -29.53
C PRO A 211 27.22 27.59 -29.19
N ALA A 212 28.38 28.15 -29.58
CA ALA A 212 28.66 29.55 -29.31
C ALA A 212 27.69 30.48 -30.06
N PRO A 213 26.97 31.40 -29.37
CA PRO A 213 26.10 32.36 -30.03
C PRO A 213 26.87 33.31 -30.92
N VAL A 214 26.48 33.39 -32.19
CA VAL A 214 27.01 34.36 -33.15
C VAL A 214 26.00 35.48 -33.30
N VAL A 215 26.30 36.66 -32.76
CA VAL A 215 25.45 37.86 -32.83
C VAL A 215 26.19 38.91 -33.64
N GLU A 216 25.87 39.03 -34.92
CA GLU A 216 26.44 40.06 -35.79
C GLU A 216 26.07 41.46 -35.31
N ASN A 217 27.00 42.41 -35.40
CA ASN A 217 26.85 43.78 -34.87
C ASN A 217 26.48 43.84 -33.37
N GLY A 218 26.84 42.81 -32.62
CA GLY A 218 26.73 42.78 -31.16
C GLY A 218 28.01 42.28 -30.50
N VAL A 219 28.13 42.59 -29.21
CA VAL A 219 29.25 42.18 -28.36
C VAL A 219 28.71 41.48 -27.11
N ARG A 220 29.38 40.40 -26.69
CA ARG A 220 29.11 39.78 -25.40
C ARG A 220 29.65 40.69 -24.30
N ILE A 221 28.78 41.08 -23.37
CA ILE A 221 29.13 41.97 -22.26
C ILE A 221 29.27 41.23 -20.94
N GLU A 222 28.68 40.04 -20.81
CA GLU A 222 28.68 39.25 -19.57
C GLU A 222 28.60 37.75 -19.85
N GLY A 223 28.94 36.93 -18.84
CA GLY A 223 28.76 35.49 -18.86
C GLY A 223 30.03 34.67 -19.00
N ARG A 224 29.86 33.35 -19.18
CA ARG A 224 30.97 32.39 -19.31
C ARG A 224 31.66 32.45 -20.68
N LEU A 225 32.89 31.96 -20.75
CA LEU A 225 33.59 31.67 -22.00
C LEU A 225 33.28 30.24 -22.48
N PRO A 226 33.39 29.94 -23.79
CA PRO A 226 33.28 28.57 -24.29
C PRO A 226 34.30 27.64 -23.61
N PRO A 227 33.96 26.35 -23.39
CA PRO A 227 32.71 25.66 -23.75
C PRO A 227 31.52 26.01 -22.84
N TYR A 228 30.33 26.12 -23.43
CA TYR A 228 29.09 26.47 -22.71
C TYR A 228 28.40 25.22 -22.19
N GLN A 229 28.56 24.93 -20.90
CA GLN A 229 27.90 23.83 -20.20
C GLN A 229 26.52 24.24 -19.66
N HIS A 230 25.73 23.29 -19.16
CA HIS A 230 24.45 23.56 -18.50
C HIS A 230 24.54 24.67 -17.45
N LYS A 231 23.54 25.55 -17.43
CA LYS A 231 23.45 26.79 -16.62
C LYS A 231 24.52 27.84 -16.92
N SER A 232 25.37 27.66 -17.94
CA SER A 232 26.21 28.75 -18.42
C SER A 232 25.32 29.84 -19.01
N PHE A 233 25.55 31.09 -18.65
CA PHE A 233 24.82 32.22 -19.19
C PHE A 233 25.74 33.14 -19.98
N VAL A 234 25.18 33.86 -20.94
CA VAL A 234 25.84 34.92 -21.72
C VAL A 234 24.86 36.06 -21.98
N THR A 235 25.36 37.29 -21.92
CA THR A 235 24.56 38.50 -22.20
C THR A 235 25.21 39.28 -23.33
N TYR A 236 24.42 39.68 -24.32
CA TYR A 236 24.86 40.46 -25.47
C TYR A 236 24.30 41.89 -25.44
N LYS A 237 25.03 42.80 -26.08
CA LYS A 237 24.60 44.17 -26.37
C LYS A 237 24.89 44.47 -27.84
N CYS A 238 23.95 45.12 -28.53
CA CYS A 238 24.20 45.58 -29.89
C CYS A 238 25.18 46.76 -29.91
N ASN A 239 25.97 46.84 -30.97
CA ASN A 239 26.85 47.97 -31.24
C ASN A 239 26.03 49.24 -31.50
N ASP A 240 26.68 50.40 -31.39
CA ASP A 240 26.04 51.69 -31.63
C ASP A 240 25.43 51.76 -33.03
N GLY A 241 24.23 52.32 -33.11
CA GLY A 241 23.45 52.36 -34.36
C GLY A 241 22.64 51.09 -34.64
N TYR A 242 22.66 50.08 -33.75
CA TYR A 242 21.84 48.88 -33.86
C TYR A 242 20.93 48.69 -32.64
N LYS A 243 19.79 48.05 -32.86
CA LYS A 243 18.80 47.67 -31.84
C LYS A 243 18.64 46.16 -31.79
N MET A 244 18.58 45.61 -30.57
CA MET A 244 18.42 44.18 -30.33
C MET A 244 16.98 43.71 -30.61
N MET A 245 16.88 42.54 -31.23
CA MET A 245 15.65 41.80 -31.45
C MET A 245 15.80 40.41 -30.83
N GLY A 246 14.97 40.10 -29.84
CA GLY A 246 15.04 38.87 -29.05
C GLY A 246 15.60 39.10 -27.64
N GLU A 247 15.88 38.00 -26.94
CA GLU A 247 16.41 38.02 -25.58
C GLU A 247 17.91 38.34 -25.57
N ALA A 248 18.32 39.32 -24.76
CA ALA A 248 19.72 39.73 -24.64
C ALA A 248 20.56 38.71 -23.88
N SER A 249 19.92 37.97 -22.97
CA SER A 249 20.55 37.01 -22.07
C SER A 249 20.10 35.60 -22.44
N LEU A 250 21.07 34.71 -22.66
CA LEU A 250 20.84 33.31 -23.00
C LEU A 250 21.44 32.43 -21.91
N THR A 251 20.67 31.44 -21.45
CA THR A 251 21.14 30.41 -20.50
C THR A 251 21.17 29.06 -21.22
N CYS A 252 22.27 28.32 -21.10
CA CYS A 252 22.39 26.99 -21.67
C CYS A 252 21.59 25.99 -20.81
N GLU A 253 20.47 25.53 -21.34
CA GLU A 253 19.61 24.50 -20.77
C GLU A 253 19.99 23.11 -21.30
N ILE A 254 19.24 22.07 -20.93
CA ILE A 254 19.54 20.68 -21.28
C ILE A 254 19.48 20.45 -22.79
N GLU A 255 18.52 21.06 -23.48
CA GLU A 255 18.25 20.89 -24.92
C GLU A 255 18.87 22.00 -25.79
N GLY A 256 19.55 22.98 -25.20
CA GLY A 256 20.13 24.12 -25.92
C GLY A 256 19.96 25.45 -25.18
N TRP A 257 20.08 26.57 -25.90
CA TRP A 257 19.89 27.89 -25.32
C TRP A 257 18.42 28.17 -24.95
N SER A 258 18.21 28.85 -23.82
CA SER A 258 16.88 29.23 -23.27
C SER A 258 16.03 30.06 -24.23
N ALA A 259 16.64 30.70 -25.22
CA ALA A 259 15.97 31.44 -26.28
C ALA A 259 16.76 31.36 -27.59
N SER A 260 16.11 31.71 -28.69
CA SER A 260 16.79 31.89 -29.98
C SER A 260 17.85 32.99 -29.89
N ILE A 261 18.96 32.81 -30.60
CA ILE A 261 20.07 33.78 -30.64
C ILE A 261 19.54 35.17 -31.09
N PRO A 262 19.81 36.27 -30.35
CA PRO A 262 19.29 37.59 -30.69
C PRO A 262 19.95 38.15 -31.95
N THR A 263 19.25 39.05 -32.62
CA THR A 263 19.76 39.75 -33.82
C THR A 263 19.81 41.26 -33.61
N CYS A 264 20.83 41.91 -34.15
CA CYS A 264 20.98 43.36 -34.08
C CYS A 264 20.57 43.99 -35.42
N LYS A 265 19.49 44.79 -35.42
CA LYS A 265 19.00 45.50 -36.61
C LYS A 265 19.44 46.95 -36.59
N ALA A 266 19.92 47.47 -37.72
CA ALA A 266 20.32 48.87 -37.82
C ALA A 266 19.14 49.81 -37.52
N LEU A 267 19.40 50.85 -36.73
CA LEU A 267 18.45 51.93 -36.50
C LEU A 267 18.39 52.82 -37.75
N PRO A 268 17.20 53.34 -38.11
CA PRO A 268 17.10 54.28 -39.22
C PRO A 268 17.97 55.49 -38.94
N THR A 269 18.92 55.77 -39.84
CA THR A 269 19.73 56.97 -39.79
C THR A 269 18.81 58.17 -39.91
N THR A 270 18.69 58.97 -38.85
CA THR A 270 18.12 60.31 -38.95
C THR A 270 19.10 61.14 -39.76
N THR A 271 18.96 61.10 -41.08
CA THR A 271 19.46 62.19 -41.92
C THR A 271 18.74 63.45 -41.46
N LYS A 272 19.50 64.31 -40.78
CA LYS A 272 19.11 65.71 -40.54
C LYS A 272 18.52 66.27 -41.86
N PRO A 273 17.29 66.84 -41.86
CA PRO A 273 16.73 67.48 -43.05
C PRO A 273 17.72 68.52 -43.61
N PRO A 274 17.88 68.63 -44.94
CA PRO A 274 18.76 69.63 -45.54
C PRO A 274 18.30 71.03 -45.13
N THR A 275 19.20 71.79 -44.51
CA THR A 275 19.03 73.24 -44.35
C THR A 275 18.85 73.85 -45.74
N THR A 276 17.61 74.20 -46.08
CA THR A 276 17.29 74.92 -47.31
C THR A 276 17.42 76.41 -47.03
N THR A 277 18.48 77.02 -47.53
CA THR A 277 18.64 78.47 -47.60
C THR A 277 17.50 79.05 -48.43
N THR A 278 16.60 79.80 -47.78
CA THR A 278 15.49 80.49 -48.45
C THR A 278 15.95 81.90 -48.82
N THR A 279 16.10 82.15 -50.11
CA THR A 279 16.28 83.47 -50.70
C THR A 279 14.97 84.25 -50.62
N THR A 280 15.06 85.47 -50.08
CA THR A 280 13.98 86.44 -49.93
C THR A 280 13.35 86.83 -51.27
N THR A 281 12.03 86.78 -51.39
CA THR A 281 11.28 87.66 -52.32
C THR A 281 9.98 88.10 -51.66
N THR A 282 9.85 89.42 -51.59
CA THR A 282 8.83 90.22 -50.93
C THR A 282 7.54 90.27 -51.75
N THR A 283 6.36 90.04 -51.15
CA THR A 283 5.09 90.70 -51.56
C THR A 283 4.06 90.74 -50.40
N THR A 284 3.95 91.93 -49.82
CA THR A 284 2.78 92.72 -49.37
C THR A 284 1.46 92.03 -48.93
N THR A 285 1.24 92.09 -47.61
CA THR A 285 0.05 92.53 -46.83
C THR A 285 -1.36 91.99 -47.12
N THR A 286 -2.00 91.38 -46.11
CA THR A 286 -3.28 91.86 -45.52
C THR A 286 -3.41 91.37 -44.07
N THR A 287 -3.71 92.31 -43.18
CA THR A 287 -3.84 92.22 -41.73
C THR A 287 -5.17 91.59 -41.31
N THR A 288 -5.17 90.73 -40.29
CA THR A 288 -6.25 90.73 -39.28
C THR A 288 -5.76 90.19 -37.94
N THR A 289 -6.05 91.00 -36.93
CA THR A 289 -5.61 90.94 -35.53
C THR A 289 -6.52 90.05 -34.69
N THR A 290 -5.95 89.31 -33.73
CA THR A 290 -6.38 89.12 -32.31
C THR A 290 -5.75 87.80 -31.80
N THR A 291 -5.38 87.56 -30.55
CA THR A 291 -4.95 88.32 -29.37
C THR A 291 -4.26 87.27 -28.50
N ALA A 292 -3.14 87.62 -27.88
CA ALA A 292 -2.36 86.74 -27.02
C ALA A 292 -3.10 86.37 -25.73
N THR A 293 -2.75 85.22 -25.13
CA THR A 293 -2.46 85.22 -23.69
C THR A 293 -1.35 84.23 -23.37
N THR A 294 -0.24 84.82 -22.93
CA THR A 294 0.90 84.27 -22.20
C THR A 294 0.47 83.59 -20.89
N THR A 295 1.24 82.68 -20.29
CA THR A 295 2.23 83.00 -19.24
C THR A 295 3.04 81.72 -18.94
N ALA A 296 4.34 81.67 -19.29
CA ALA A 296 5.51 81.62 -18.39
C ALA A 296 5.32 80.80 -17.09
N SER A 297 5.99 79.66 -16.87
CA SER A 297 7.43 79.38 -16.67
C SER A 297 7.79 79.20 -15.19
N LYS A 298 8.85 78.40 -14.96
CA LYS A 298 9.72 78.26 -13.77
C LYS A 298 9.50 76.96 -12.95
N LYS A 299 10.42 75.97 -13.06
CA LYS A 299 11.66 75.72 -12.27
C LYS A 299 11.30 75.24 -10.83
N THR A 300 11.85 74.20 -10.22
CA THR A 300 13.26 73.78 -10.05
C THR A 300 13.31 72.47 -9.20
N THR A 301 14.35 71.64 -9.41
CA THR A 301 15.14 70.80 -8.45
C THR A 301 14.52 69.71 -7.54
N ASN A 302 15.20 68.54 -7.56
CA ASN A 302 15.70 67.61 -6.51
C ASN A 302 14.93 67.52 -5.16
N GLU A 303 14.75 66.36 -4.52
CA GLU A 303 15.77 65.44 -4.03
C GLU A 303 15.12 64.17 -3.42
N ASP A 304 15.97 63.19 -3.11
CA ASP A 304 15.74 61.85 -2.56
C ASP A 304 14.71 61.70 -1.43
N ARG A 305 13.97 60.57 -1.45
CA ARG A 305 13.57 59.84 -0.23
C ARG A 305 13.08 58.41 -0.49
N VAL A 306 13.80 57.44 0.07
CA VAL A 306 13.30 56.09 0.38
C VAL A 306 12.41 56.16 1.63
N PRO A 307 11.30 55.40 1.67
CA PRO A 307 11.04 54.59 2.86
C PRO A 307 10.58 53.16 2.54
N GLY A 308 10.85 52.26 3.49
CA GLY A 308 10.56 50.83 3.47
C GLY A 308 9.08 50.42 3.55
N PRO A 309 8.81 49.12 3.80
CA PRO A 309 7.58 48.44 3.39
C PRO A 309 6.49 48.48 4.47
N PRO A 310 5.23 48.22 4.09
CA PRO A 310 4.28 47.65 5.02
C PRO A 310 3.68 46.33 4.52
N ASP A 311 3.67 45.33 5.41
CA ASP A 311 2.77 44.19 5.37
C ASP A 311 1.30 44.63 5.41
N ALA A 312 0.42 43.98 4.65
CA ALA A 312 -0.94 43.61 5.10
C ALA A 312 -1.78 42.91 4.02
N LYS A 313 -2.30 41.74 4.42
CA LYS A 313 -3.71 41.27 4.31
C LYS A 313 -4.32 40.97 2.94
N ASN A 314 -4.50 39.66 2.73
CA ASN A 314 -5.75 38.95 2.45
C ASN A 314 -6.98 39.81 2.12
N ASP A 315 -7.41 39.78 0.86
CA ASP A 315 -8.78 40.10 0.47
C ASP A 315 -9.30 39.06 -0.55
N THR A 316 -10.42 38.48 -0.17
CA THR A 316 -11.25 37.55 -0.93
C THR A 316 -12.16 38.35 -1.86
N TRP A 317 -12.20 37.99 -3.14
CA TRP A 317 -13.22 38.50 -4.07
C TRP A 317 -13.87 37.37 -4.85
N ILE A 318 -15.19 37.31 -4.71
CA ILE A 318 -16.15 36.55 -5.50
C ILE A 318 -16.25 37.20 -6.88
N ILE A 319 -16.17 36.40 -7.95
CA ILE A 319 -16.63 36.80 -9.29
C ILE A 319 -17.70 35.81 -9.76
N LEU A 320 -18.88 36.36 -10.04
CA LEU A 320 -19.98 35.76 -10.78
C LEU A 320 -19.59 35.58 -12.26
N GLY A 321 -19.95 34.44 -12.84
CA GLY A 321 -19.80 34.19 -14.28
C GLY A 321 -20.56 32.97 -14.74
N SER A 322 -21.84 33.15 -15.08
CA SER A 322 -22.63 32.21 -15.89
C SER A 322 -22.26 32.39 -17.37
N VAL A 323 -22.27 31.32 -18.18
CA VAL A 323 -22.89 31.20 -19.53
C VAL A 323 -22.51 29.86 -20.18
N LEU A 324 -23.54 29.02 -20.32
CA LEU A 324 -23.96 28.12 -21.42
C LEU A 324 -22.99 27.30 -22.29
N GLY A 325 -23.35 26.02 -22.43
CA GLY A 325 -23.20 25.17 -23.64
C GLY A 325 -22.11 24.10 -23.56
N VAL A 326 -22.21 22.87 -24.04
CA VAL A 326 -23.15 22.15 -24.92
C VAL A 326 -22.81 20.63 -24.83
N LEU A 327 -23.84 19.77 -24.89
CA LEU A 327 -23.96 18.37 -25.37
C LEU A 327 -22.88 17.29 -25.11
N GLY A 328 -23.38 16.13 -24.64
CA GLY A 328 -23.10 14.84 -25.29
C GLY A 328 -22.31 13.79 -24.49
N LYS A 329 -23.01 12.92 -23.75
CA LYS A 329 -22.47 11.61 -23.32
C LYS A 329 -23.42 10.49 -23.75
N LEU A 330 -22.96 9.69 -24.71
CA LEU A 330 -23.47 8.33 -24.98
C LEU A 330 -22.94 7.40 -23.88
N GLN A 331 -23.84 6.59 -23.31
CA GLN A 331 -23.52 5.51 -22.38
C GLN A 331 -23.93 4.19 -23.05
N TRP A 332 -22.97 3.28 -23.25
CA TRP A 332 -23.25 1.91 -23.69
C TRP A 332 -23.45 1.02 -22.47
N ILE A 333 -24.65 0.43 -22.36
CA ILE A 333 -24.97 -0.66 -21.45
C ILE A 333 -24.81 -1.96 -22.24
N MET A 334 -23.90 -2.84 -21.83
CA MET A 334 -23.90 -4.23 -22.29
C MET A 334 -24.49 -5.12 -21.20
N THR A 335 -25.72 -5.54 -21.43
CA THR A 335 -26.37 -6.69 -20.79
C THR A 335 -25.91 -7.95 -21.51
N VAL A 336 -25.38 -8.94 -20.77
CA VAL A 336 -25.16 -10.30 -21.28
C VAL A 336 -26.15 -11.23 -20.57
N THR A 337 -27.03 -11.82 -21.37
CA THR A 337 -28.04 -12.81 -21.00
C THR A 337 -27.41 -14.19 -20.79
N VAL A 338 -27.83 -14.84 -19.70
CA VAL A 338 -27.53 -16.25 -19.36
C VAL A 338 -28.45 -17.16 -20.18
N GLN A 339 -27.90 -18.23 -20.76
CA GLN A 339 -28.67 -19.29 -21.43
C GLN A 339 -28.29 -20.64 -20.82
N HIS A 340 -29.32 -21.36 -20.32
CA HIS A 340 -29.24 -22.73 -19.81
C HIS A 340 -29.30 -23.75 -20.96
N GLY A 341 -28.65 -24.90 -20.78
CA GLY A 341 -28.81 -26.09 -21.61
C GLY A 341 -28.08 -27.29 -21.00
N ASP A 342 -28.85 -28.31 -20.61
CA ASP A 342 -28.46 -29.53 -19.90
C ASP A 342 -27.88 -30.67 -20.79
N LEU A 343 -27.28 -31.65 -20.09
CA LEU A 343 -27.32 -33.12 -20.24
C LEU A 343 -26.00 -33.89 -20.50
N LEU A 344 -25.69 -34.71 -19.47
CA LEU A 344 -25.26 -36.13 -19.44
C LEU A 344 -23.76 -36.54 -19.54
N ASN A 345 -23.29 -37.08 -18.39
CA ASN A 345 -22.59 -38.35 -18.17
C ASN A 345 -21.21 -38.64 -18.81
N GLN A 346 -20.14 -38.75 -18.00
CA GLN A 346 -19.47 -40.04 -17.65
C GLN A 346 -18.12 -39.89 -16.89
N VAL A 347 -17.97 -40.81 -15.93
CA VAL A 347 -16.88 -41.35 -15.09
C VAL A 347 -15.40 -41.32 -15.58
N ILE A 348 -14.48 -40.77 -14.75
CA ILE A 348 -13.13 -41.19 -14.19
C ILE A 348 -12.15 -42.06 -15.06
N PRO A 349 -10.79 -42.10 -14.86
CA PRO A 349 -9.69 -41.13 -14.59
C PRO A 349 -8.48 -41.25 -15.57
N SER A 350 -7.51 -40.30 -15.56
CA SER A 350 -6.06 -40.60 -15.77
C SER A 350 -5.17 -39.34 -15.67
N SER A 351 -4.15 -39.38 -14.81
CA SER A 351 -2.89 -38.62 -14.92
C SER A 351 -1.93 -39.33 -15.90
N PRO A 352 -0.66 -38.91 -16.15
CA PRO A 352 -0.01 -37.58 -16.19
C PRO A 352 0.78 -37.35 -17.52
N LYS A 353 1.06 -36.11 -17.96
CA LYS A 353 2.18 -35.78 -18.88
C LYS A 353 2.66 -34.34 -18.62
N GLN A 354 3.79 -34.14 -17.94
CA GLN A 354 5.14 -33.86 -18.49
C GLN A 354 5.21 -32.62 -19.40
N VAL A 355 5.85 -31.57 -18.87
CA VAL A 355 6.26 -30.32 -19.53
C VAL A 355 7.70 -30.49 -20.03
N PRO A 356 8.06 -30.05 -21.26
CA PRO A 356 9.42 -30.21 -21.77
C PRO A 356 10.39 -29.16 -21.19
N ARG A 357 11.59 -29.61 -20.79
CA ARG A 357 12.76 -28.76 -20.53
C ARG A 357 13.45 -28.42 -21.85
N ILE A 358 13.66 -27.14 -22.11
CA ILE A 358 14.55 -26.64 -23.16
C ILE A 358 15.94 -26.53 -22.55
N VAL A 359 16.90 -27.26 -23.13
CA VAL A 359 18.34 -27.18 -22.81
C VAL A 359 19.02 -26.54 -24.01
N LEU A 360 19.58 -25.34 -23.82
CA LEU A 360 20.46 -24.67 -24.78
C LEU A 360 21.90 -25.08 -24.47
N TYR A 361 22.57 -25.74 -25.40
CA TYR A 361 24.02 -25.93 -25.40
C TYR A 361 24.67 -24.88 -26.29
N SER A 362 25.60 -24.11 -25.73
CA SER A 362 26.53 -23.26 -26.47
C SER A 362 27.70 -24.10 -26.98
N ILE A 363 27.97 -23.97 -28.28
CA ILE A 363 29.12 -24.55 -28.96
C ILE A 363 30.33 -23.65 -28.71
N LEU A 364 31.43 -24.24 -28.26
CA LEU A 364 32.80 -23.76 -28.44
C LEU A 364 33.58 -24.88 -29.13
#